data_AF-R7BJQ5-F1
#
_entry.id   AF-R7BJQ5-F1
#
_cell.length_a   1.000
_cell.length_b   1.000
_cell.length_c   1.000
_cell.angle_alpha   90.00
_cell.angle_beta   90.00
_cell.angle_gamma   90.00
#
_symmetry.space_group_name_H-M   'P 1'
#
loop_
_entity.id
_entity.type
_entity.pdbx_description
1 polymer ?
#
loop_
_entity_poly.entity_id
_entity_poly.type
_entity_poly.pdbx_seq_one_letter_code
_entity_poly.pdbx_strand_id
1 'polypeptide(L)'
;MISVLLTIAFTKMSNKKALGASVLPYISIEKEKEPVESAYAFEYFKVKEGKYDFSAWKPFDFVIMKNDKIKMVRNGIAYLHIKNIGIGPAIHLRMKIENFTEVYLPIDYLKPGDEMHIILNFNNPNQSCQTDILFEYETIRGDKHTQRFHANITWHLDRTNFTLFG
;
A
#
# COMPACT_ATOMS: atom_id res chain seq x y z
N MET A 1 42.08 23.37 4.42
CA MET A 1 40.87 23.77 5.17
C MET A 1 39.85 22.65 4.96
N ILE A 2 39.87 21.67 5.85
CA ILE A 2 39.06 20.44 5.76
C ILE A 2 38.15 20.47 6.98
N SER A 3 36.86 20.53 6.73
CA SER A 3 35.80 20.60 7.72
C SER A 3 35.74 19.31 8.55
N VAL A 4 36.13 19.43 9.82
CA VAL A 4 35.60 18.75 11.01
C VAL A 4 35.04 17.34 10.74
N LEU A 5 35.95 16.43 10.47
CA LEU A 5 35.72 14.99 10.47
C LEU A 5 35.89 14.43 11.90
N LEU A 6 35.19 14.99 12.90
CA LEU A 6 35.46 14.61 14.31
C LEU A 6 34.34 14.94 15.29
N THR A 7 33.07 14.71 14.91
CA THR A 7 31.96 14.74 15.89
C THR A 7 30.94 13.62 15.70
N ILE A 8 31.40 12.48 15.17
CA ILE A 8 30.69 11.20 15.33
C ILE A 8 31.61 10.22 16.07
N ALA A 9 32.24 10.73 17.12
CA ALA A 9 32.67 9.92 18.25
C ALA A 9 31.53 9.91 19.29
N PHE A 10 30.32 9.50 18.87
CA PHE A 10 29.27 9.13 19.82
C PHE A 10 29.62 7.74 20.36
N THR A 11 30.40 7.75 21.44
CA THR A 11 30.17 6.90 22.63
C THR A 11 29.56 5.53 22.36
N LYS A 12 30.37 4.75 21.65
CA LYS A 12 30.23 3.32 21.38
C LYS A 12 30.46 2.54 22.68
N MET A 13 29.47 2.45 23.59
CA MET A 13 29.30 1.26 24.47
C MET A 13 28.07 1.20 25.40
N SER A 14 27.23 2.23 25.57
CA SER A 14 26.09 2.13 26.52
C SER A 14 24.69 1.99 25.92
N ASN A 15 24.50 2.14 24.61
CA ASN A 15 23.16 2.13 23.98
C ASN A 15 22.84 0.91 23.11
N LYS A 16 23.48 -0.24 23.35
CA LYS A 16 23.11 -1.49 22.64
C LYS A 16 21.68 -1.98 22.96
N LYS A 17 21.01 -1.44 23.98
CA LYS A 17 19.62 -1.77 24.34
C LYS A 17 18.59 -0.66 24.10
N ALA A 18 19.00 0.55 23.70
CA ALA A 18 18.09 1.70 23.54
C ALA A 18 17.95 2.22 22.09
N LEU A 19 18.71 1.66 21.13
CA LEU A 19 18.61 1.97 19.70
C LEU A 19 17.91 0.86 18.90
N GLY A 20 17.30 -0.10 19.57
CA GLY A 20 16.63 -1.25 18.96
C GLY A 20 15.20 -1.00 18.46
N ALA A 21 14.71 0.25 18.51
CA ALA A 21 13.31 0.57 18.18
C ALA A 21 13.05 1.98 17.61
N SER A 22 14.08 2.79 17.31
CA SER A 22 13.91 4.24 17.06
C SER A 22 14.21 4.74 15.64
N VAL A 23 14.29 3.86 14.64
CA VAL A 23 14.29 4.25 13.21
C VAL A 23 13.33 3.37 12.41
N LEU A 24 12.15 3.12 12.99
CA LEU A 24 11.15 2.26 12.36
C LEU A 24 10.36 3.09 11.34
N PRO A 25 10.39 2.74 10.03
CA PRO A 25 9.36 3.18 9.11
C PRO A 25 7.99 2.79 9.68
N TYR A 26 7.02 3.67 9.54
CA TYR A 26 5.64 3.41 9.93
C TYR A 26 4.74 3.99 8.87
N ILE A 27 3.77 3.19 8.43
CA ILE A 27 2.99 3.48 7.24
C ILE A 27 1.59 3.78 7.74
N SER A 28 1.09 4.98 7.48
CA SER A 28 -0.34 5.24 7.62
C SER A 28 -1.01 4.97 6.28
N ILE A 29 -2.24 4.49 6.34
CA ILE A 29 -3.12 4.35 5.19
C ILE A 29 -4.46 5.01 5.54
N GLU A 30 -4.91 5.89 4.67
CA GLU A 30 -6.18 6.58 4.79
C GLU A 30 -6.99 6.37 3.52
N LYS A 31 -8.31 6.30 3.68
CA LYS A 31 -9.22 6.21 2.53
C LYS A 31 -9.59 7.62 2.07
N GLU A 32 -9.34 7.91 0.80
CA GLU A 32 -9.75 9.17 0.18
C GLU A 32 -11.17 9.08 -0.41
N LYS A 33 -11.81 10.24 -0.56
CA LYS A 33 -13.14 10.35 -1.19
C LYS A 33 -13.06 10.45 -2.71
N GLU A 34 -11.97 10.99 -3.22
CA GLU A 34 -11.74 11.30 -4.63
C GLU A 34 -10.34 10.86 -5.04
N PRO A 35 -10.12 10.51 -6.33
CA PRO A 35 -8.82 10.12 -6.84
C PRO A 35 -7.90 11.32 -7.06
N VAL A 36 -6.61 11.13 -6.78
CA VAL A 36 -5.54 12.08 -7.14
C VAL A 36 -4.97 11.72 -8.51
N GLU A 37 -4.67 12.73 -9.34
CA GLU A 37 -4.20 12.51 -10.73
C GLU A 37 -2.83 11.81 -10.81
N SER A 38 -1.98 11.97 -9.80
CA SER A 38 -0.67 11.33 -9.69
C SER A 38 -0.71 9.91 -9.09
N ALA A 39 -1.91 9.36 -8.85
CA ALA A 39 -2.06 8.08 -8.18
C ALA A 39 -1.65 6.90 -9.08
N TYR A 40 -1.01 5.90 -8.48
CA TYR A 40 -0.78 4.61 -9.13
C TYR A 40 -2.09 3.82 -9.17
N ALA A 41 -2.52 3.41 -10.36
CA ALA A 41 -3.81 2.76 -10.54
C ALA A 41 -3.65 1.29 -10.97
N PHE A 42 -4.38 0.41 -10.29
CA PHE A 42 -4.38 -1.02 -10.53
C PHE A 42 -5.80 -1.56 -10.68
N GLU A 43 -6.00 -2.49 -11.60
CA GLU A 43 -7.25 -3.24 -11.75
C GLU A 43 -7.01 -4.70 -11.35
N TYR A 44 -7.84 -5.18 -10.43
CA TYR A 44 -7.95 -6.60 -10.11
C TYR A 44 -8.74 -7.30 -11.19
N PHE A 45 -8.26 -8.45 -11.63
CA PHE A 45 -9.00 -9.30 -12.55
C PHE A 45 -8.90 -10.76 -12.14
N LYS A 46 -9.96 -11.49 -12.44
CA LYS A 46 -10.09 -12.91 -12.17
C LYS A 46 -10.53 -13.62 -13.43
N VAL A 47 -9.76 -14.59 -13.89
CA VAL A 47 -10.06 -15.41 -15.08
C VAL A 47 -10.32 -16.83 -14.61
N LYS A 48 -11.49 -17.36 -14.97
CA LYS A 48 -11.84 -18.77 -14.80
C LYS A 48 -11.76 -19.45 -16.15
N GLU A 49 -10.75 -20.27 -16.36
CA GLU A 49 -10.57 -21.04 -17.60
C GLU A 49 -10.53 -22.54 -17.27
N GLY A 50 -11.66 -23.21 -17.50
CA GLY A 50 -11.82 -24.64 -17.18
C GLY A 50 -11.64 -24.92 -15.69
N LYS A 51 -10.55 -25.60 -15.33
CA LYS A 51 -10.18 -25.94 -13.93
C LYS A 51 -9.22 -24.94 -13.30
N TYR A 52 -8.70 -23.98 -14.06
CA TYR A 52 -7.75 -23.00 -13.57
C TYR A 52 -8.47 -21.72 -13.15
N ASP A 53 -8.19 -21.28 -11.93
CA ASP A 53 -8.63 -20.00 -11.40
C ASP A 53 -7.39 -19.11 -11.25
N PHE A 54 -7.32 -18.03 -12.05
CA PHE A 54 -6.20 -17.09 -12.03
C PHE A 54 -6.69 -15.72 -11.56
N SER A 55 -5.96 -15.10 -10.63
CA SER A 55 -6.21 -13.74 -10.19
C SER A 55 -4.93 -12.93 -10.04
N ALA A 56 -4.98 -11.69 -10.50
CA ALA A 56 -3.84 -10.78 -10.47
C ALA A 56 -4.29 -9.32 -10.47
N TRP A 57 -3.32 -8.43 -10.19
CA TRP A 57 -3.42 -7.00 -10.41
C TRP A 57 -2.65 -6.62 -11.67
N LYS A 58 -3.21 -5.73 -12.47
CA LYS A 58 -2.50 -5.11 -13.61
C LYS A 58 -2.57 -3.58 -13.50
N PRO A 59 -1.56 -2.86 -14.00
CA PRO A 59 -1.66 -1.41 -14.16
C PRO A 59 -2.91 -1.04 -14.97
N PHE A 60 -3.55 0.05 -14.61
CA PHE A 60 -4.80 0.50 -15.22
C PHE A 60 -4.79 2.01 -15.46
N ASP A 61 -5.29 2.47 -16.60
CA ASP A 61 -5.38 3.91 -16.91
C ASP A 61 -6.70 4.50 -16.36
N PHE A 62 -6.59 5.23 -15.26
CA PHE A 62 -7.74 5.88 -14.63
C PHE A 62 -8.34 7.03 -15.48
N VAL A 63 -7.56 7.67 -16.36
CA VAL A 63 -8.07 8.76 -17.22
C VAL A 63 -9.14 8.22 -18.17
N ILE A 64 -8.93 7.01 -18.69
CA ILE A 64 -9.92 6.31 -19.53
C ILE A 64 -11.19 5.98 -18.72
N MET A 65 -11.05 5.67 -17.43
CA MET A 65 -12.16 5.36 -16.52
C MET A 65 -12.99 6.58 -16.11
N LYS A 66 -12.34 7.70 -15.78
CA LYS A 66 -13.01 8.93 -15.32
C LYS A 66 -14.05 9.45 -16.31
N ASN A 67 -13.80 9.23 -17.60
CA ASN A 67 -14.69 9.60 -18.69
C ASN A 67 -15.91 8.66 -18.82
N ASP A 68 -15.85 7.45 -18.26
CA ASP A 68 -16.92 6.44 -18.29
C ASP A 68 -17.50 6.21 -16.87
N LYS A 69 -18.39 7.11 -16.47
CA LYS A 69 -19.07 7.07 -15.16
C LYS A 69 -19.77 5.74 -14.86
N ILE A 70 -20.22 5.01 -15.89
CA ILE A 70 -20.91 3.72 -15.70
C ILE A 70 -19.91 2.63 -15.32
N LYS A 71 -18.71 2.63 -15.92
CA LYS A 71 -17.62 1.73 -15.51
C LYS A 71 -17.13 2.03 -14.11
N MET A 72 -17.04 3.30 -13.70
CA MET A 72 -16.61 3.68 -12.35
C MET A 72 -17.50 3.11 -11.24
N VAL A 73 -18.82 3.13 -11.44
CA VAL A 73 -19.79 2.63 -10.47
C VAL A 73 -19.77 1.09 -10.37
N ARG A 74 -19.53 0.40 -11.50
CA ARG A 74 -19.48 -1.07 -11.59
C ARG A 74 -18.21 -1.69 -10.98
N ASN A 75 -17.14 -0.92 -10.90
CA ASN A 75 -15.79 -1.46 -10.71
C ASN A 75 -15.20 -1.21 -9.31
N GLY A 76 -15.99 -0.71 -8.36
CA GLY A 76 -15.62 -0.90 -6.97
C GLY A 76 -14.31 -0.30 -6.52
N ILE A 77 -14.14 1.00 -6.74
CA ILE A 77 -12.84 1.66 -6.65
C ILE A 77 -12.54 2.09 -5.20
N ALA A 78 -11.33 1.78 -4.72
CA ALA A 78 -10.77 2.31 -3.49
C ALA A 78 -9.68 3.34 -3.79
N TYR A 79 -9.76 4.50 -3.17
CA TYR A 79 -8.73 5.54 -3.19
C TYR A 79 -8.00 5.52 -1.85
N LEU A 80 -6.70 5.30 -1.89
CA LEU A 80 -5.85 5.13 -0.71
C LEU A 80 -4.74 6.16 -0.72
N HIS A 81 -4.60 6.90 0.37
CA HIS A 81 -3.43 7.73 0.67
C HIS A 81 -2.53 6.98 1.63
N ILE A 82 -1.27 6.81 1.26
CA ILE A 82 -0.27 6.08 2.02
C ILE A 82 0.84 7.05 2.35
N LYS A 83 1.26 7.09 3.61
CA LYS A 83 2.33 7.99 4.05
C LYS A 83 3.28 7.28 5.00
N ASN A 84 4.57 7.51 4.84
CA ASN A 84 5.54 7.09 5.86
C ASN A 84 5.62 8.18 6.95
N ILE A 85 4.98 7.91 8.09
CA ILE A 85 5.02 8.78 9.28
C ILE A 85 6.10 8.34 10.28
N GLY A 86 6.88 7.32 9.94
CA GLY A 86 8.02 6.87 10.73
C GLY A 86 9.27 7.73 10.55
N ILE A 87 10.35 7.33 11.21
CA ILE A 87 11.63 8.07 11.24
C ILE A 87 12.63 7.48 10.23
N GLY A 88 12.40 6.25 9.76
CA GLY A 88 13.23 5.56 8.77
C GLY A 88 12.51 5.37 7.42
N PRO A 89 13.24 5.18 6.31
CA PRO A 89 12.63 4.82 5.03
C PRO A 89 12.19 3.36 5.03
N ALA A 90 11.04 3.07 4.41
CA ALA A 90 10.56 1.72 4.14
C ALA A 90 11.06 1.29 2.76
N ILE A 91 11.89 0.25 2.67
CA ILE A 91 12.42 -0.28 1.40
C ILE A 91 11.70 -1.59 1.04
N HIS A 92 11.70 -1.97 -0.25
CA HIS A 92 11.04 -3.19 -0.74
C HIS A 92 9.54 -3.25 -0.38
N LEU A 93 8.85 -2.10 -0.46
CA LEU A 93 7.46 -1.97 -0.08
C LEU A 93 6.56 -2.86 -0.95
N ARG A 94 5.78 -3.73 -0.31
CA ARG A 94 4.78 -4.60 -0.94
C ARG A 94 3.46 -4.45 -0.22
N MET A 95 2.37 -4.46 -0.99
CA MET A 95 1.02 -4.48 -0.46
C MET A 95 0.36 -5.80 -0.83
N LYS A 96 -0.10 -6.55 0.17
CA LYS A 96 -0.88 -7.77 -0.01
C LYS A 96 -2.29 -7.53 0.49
N ILE A 97 -3.28 -7.96 -0.27
CA ILE A 97 -4.69 -7.88 0.14
C ILE A 97 -5.17 -9.32 0.29
N GLU A 98 -5.44 -9.74 1.53
CA GLU A 98 -5.91 -11.09 1.82
C GLU A 98 -7.22 -11.39 1.07
N ASN A 99 -7.45 -12.65 0.72
CA ASN A 99 -8.52 -13.10 -0.18
C ASN A 99 -8.45 -12.59 -1.63
N PHE A 100 -7.46 -11.74 -1.93
CA PHE A 100 -7.05 -11.33 -3.27
C PHE A 100 -5.61 -11.80 -3.50
N THR A 101 -4.76 -10.94 -4.06
CA THR A 101 -3.35 -11.23 -4.38
C THR A 101 -2.48 -10.00 -4.11
N GLU A 102 -1.17 -10.16 -4.27
CA GLU A 102 -0.18 -9.11 -4.03
C GLU A 102 -0.25 -8.02 -5.11
N VAL A 103 -0.22 -6.77 -4.68
CA VAL A 103 -0.05 -5.59 -5.52
C VAL A 103 1.42 -5.18 -5.46
N TYR A 104 2.09 -5.27 -6.61
CA TYR A 104 3.45 -4.79 -6.74
C TYR A 104 3.46 -3.28 -6.97
N LEU A 105 3.97 -2.52 -6.00
CA LEU A 105 4.07 -1.07 -6.08
C LEU A 105 5.34 -0.70 -6.86
N PRO A 106 5.28 0.23 -7.83
CA PRO A 106 6.44 0.65 -8.63
C PRO A 106 7.33 1.64 -7.86
N ILE A 107 7.61 1.36 -6.58
CA ILE A 107 8.45 2.17 -5.72
C ILE A 107 9.51 1.30 -5.04
N ASP A 108 10.76 1.75 -5.07
CA ASP A 108 11.86 1.05 -4.42
C ASP A 108 11.84 1.27 -2.90
N TYR A 109 11.55 2.50 -2.46
CA TYR A 109 11.43 2.85 -1.06
C TYR A 109 10.63 4.15 -0.81
N LEU A 110 10.01 4.26 0.36
CA LEU A 110 9.21 5.40 0.81
C LEU A 110 9.92 6.09 1.99
N LYS A 111 10.44 7.31 1.80
CA LYS A 111 11.19 8.03 2.84
C LYS A 111 10.25 8.61 3.91
N PRO A 112 10.75 8.97 5.10
CA PRO A 112 9.97 9.71 6.08
C PRO A 112 9.35 10.98 5.47
N GLY A 113 8.04 11.13 5.61
CA GLY A 113 7.27 12.24 5.05
C GLY A 113 6.84 12.06 3.60
N ASP A 114 7.39 11.09 2.86
CA ASP A 114 6.92 10.77 1.51
C ASP A 114 5.50 10.19 1.57
N GLU A 115 4.74 10.49 0.53
CA GLU A 115 3.37 10.05 0.35
C GLU A 115 3.15 9.41 -1.02
N MET A 116 2.14 8.56 -1.10
CA MET A 116 1.74 7.85 -2.29
C MET A 116 0.21 7.76 -2.33
N HIS A 117 -0.36 8.00 -3.50
CA HIS A 117 -1.77 7.75 -3.76
C HIS A 117 -1.91 6.48 -4.61
N ILE A 118 -2.83 5.60 -4.20
CA ILE A 118 -3.14 4.37 -4.92
C ILE A 118 -4.63 4.32 -5.22
N ILE A 119 -4.94 3.91 -6.45
CA ILE A 119 -6.29 3.57 -6.87
C ILE A 119 -6.35 2.05 -7.08
N LEU A 120 -7.27 1.39 -6.37
CA LEU A 120 -7.54 -0.03 -6.53
C LEU A 120 -8.94 -0.22 -7.12
N ASN A 121 -9.01 -0.66 -8.36
CA ASN A 121 -10.25 -1.08 -9.02
C ASN A 121 -10.48 -2.57 -8.75
N PHE A 122 -11.49 -2.87 -7.93
CA PHE A 122 -11.95 -4.24 -7.70
C PHE A 122 -13.06 -4.58 -8.70
N ASN A 123 -12.67 -5.07 -9.88
CA ASN A 123 -13.61 -5.43 -10.94
C ASN A 123 -14.29 -6.78 -10.61
N ASN A 124 -15.59 -6.75 -10.30
CA ASN A 124 -16.41 -7.91 -9.90
C ASN A 124 -15.73 -8.83 -8.86
N PRO A 125 -15.36 -8.30 -7.69
CA PRO A 125 -14.68 -9.08 -6.68
C PRO A 125 -15.66 -10.06 -6.04
N ASN A 126 -15.14 -11.19 -5.54
CA ASN A 126 -15.88 -11.95 -4.54
C ASN A 126 -16.06 -11.07 -3.29
N GLN A 127 -17.19 -11.21 -2.58
CA GLN A 127 -17.37 -10.55 -1.29
C GLN A 127 -16.26 -10.99 -0.33
N SER A 128 -15.66 -10.02 0.35
CA SER A 128 -14.61 -10.24 1.32
C SER A 128 -14.81 -9.30 2.52
N CYS A 129 -15.30 -9.87 3.61
CA CYS A 129 -15.47 -9.19 4.88
C CYS A 129 -14.25 -9.47 5.77
N GLN A 130 -13.83 -8.47 6.55
CA GLN A 130 -12.67 -8.55 7.45
C GLN A 130 -11.39 -9.00 6.72
N THR A 131 -11.15 -8.42 5.53
CA THR A 131 -9.92 -8.66 4.78
C THR A 131 -8.80 -7.81 5.35
N ASP A 132 -7.62 -8.41 5.48
CA ASP A 132 -6.42 -7.67 5.84
C ASP A 132 -5.72 -7.11 4.59
N ILE A 133 -5.36 -5.84 4.66
CA ILE A 133 -4.37 -5.21 3.80
C ILE A 133 -3.06 -5.20 4.58
N LEU A 134 -2.10 -6.00 4.12
CA LEU A 134 -0.79 -6.15 4.72
C LEU A 134 0.22 -5.32 3.92
N PHE A 135 0.92 -4.41 4.60
CA PHE A 135 2.10 -3.74 4.06
C PHE A 135 3.34 -4.42 4.60
N GLU A 136 4.10 -5.05 3.71
CA GLU A 136 5.38 -5.66 4.01
C GLU A 136 6.49 -4.73 3.51
N TYR A 137 7.48 -4.46 4.35
CA TYR A 137 8.61 -3.62 4.01
C TYR A 137 9.82 -3.97 4.89
N GLU A 138 10.99 -3.53 4.44
CA GLU A 138 12.24 -3.69 5.17
C GLU A 138 12.76 -2.33 5.63
N THR A 139 13.54 -2.32 6.72
CA THR A 139 14.36 -1.17 7.09
C THR A 139 15.66 -1.17 6.30
N ILE A 140 16.39 -0.05 6.31
CA ILE A 140 17.76 0.02 5.74
C ILE A 140 18.76 -0.96 6.36
N ARG A 141 18.43 -1.55 7.51
CA ARG A 141 19.26 -2.57 8.18
C ARG A 141 18.87 -3.99 7.79
N GLY A 142 17.86 -4.15 6.94
CA GLY A 142 17.33 -5.44 6.50
C GLY A 142 16.30 -6.06 7.45
N ASP A 143 15.83 -5.31 8.46
CA ASP A 143 14.79 -5.81 9.36
C ASP A 143 13.43 -5.78 8.64
N LYS A 144 12.75 -6.92 8.60
CA LYS A 144 11.43 -7.06 7.96
C LYS A 144 10.31 -6.68 8.91
N HIS A 145 9.34 -5.94 8.39
CA HIS A 145 8.15 -5.53 9.11
C HIS A 145 6.90 -5.79 8.28
N THR A 146 5.82 -6.11 8.98
CA THR A 146 4.48 -6.21 8.40
C THR A 146 3.54 -5.33 9.20
N GLN A 147 2.85 -4.42 8.53
CA GLN A 147 1.74 -3.65 9.10
C GLN A 147 0.43 -4.18 8.53
N ARG A 148 -0.59 -4.28 9.38
CA ARG A 148 -1.91 -4.80 9.04
C ARG A 148 -2.93 -3.69 9.16
N PHE A 149 -3.79 -3.59 8.15
CA PHE A 149 -4.95 -2.71 8.13
C PHE A 149 -6.16 -3.55 7.76
N HIS A 150 -7.30 -3.27 8.37
CA HIS A 150 -8.50 -4.04 8.14
C HIS A 150 -9.39 -3.34 7.12
N ALA A 151 -9.97 -4.10 6.20
CA ALA A 151 -10.92 -3.59 5.23
C ALA A 151 -12.08 -4.55 4.96
N ASN A 152 -13.20 -3.98 4.51
CA ASN A 152 -14.30 -4.73 3.90
C ASN A 152 -14.38 -4.37 2.41
N ILE A 153 -14.49 -5.40 1.58
CA ILE A 153 -14.72 -5.30 0.13
C ILE A 153 -16.00 -6.07 -0.17
N THR A 154 -17.13 -5.39 -0.24
CA THR A 154 -18.44 -6.02 -0.43
C THR A 154 -19.07 -5.61 -1.75
N TRP A 155 -19.76 -6.52 -2.41
CA TRP A 155 -20.48 -6.25 -3.65
C TRP A 155 -21.99 -6.21 -3.38
N HIS A 156 -22.65 -5.14 -3.85
CA HIS A 156 -24.08 -4.91 -3.70
C HIS A 156 -24.66 -4.16 -4.91
N LEU A 157 -25.64 -4.74 -5.60
CA LEU A 157 -26.37 -4.13 -6.73
C LEU A 157 -25.43 -3.45 -7.76
N ASP A 158 -24.47 -4.21 -8.28
CA ASP A 158 -23.46 -3.75 -9.23
C ASP A 158 -22.52 -2.67 -8.71
N ARG A 159 -22.33 -2.55 -7.39
CA ARG A 159 -21.35 -1.65 -6.76
C ARG A 159 -20.48 -2.41 -5.79
N THR A 160 -19.17 -2.19 -5.83
CA THR A 160 -18.30 -2.64 -4.71
C THR A 160 -18.15 -1.50 -3.72
N ASN A 161 -18.37 -1.80 -2.44
CA ASN A 161 -18.06 -0.92 -1.33
C ASN A 161 -16.72 -1.32 -0.74
N PHE A 162 -15.83 -0.35 -0.61
CA PHE A 162 -14.58 -0.47 0.14
C PHE A 162 -14.70 0.32 1.44
N THR A 163 -14.47 -0.33 2.58
CA THR A 163 -14.39 0.32 3.89
C THR A 163 -13.05 -0.03 4.51
N LEU A 164 -12.25 0.97 4.86
CA LEU A 164 -11.02 0.83 5.64
C LEU A 164 -11.34 1.13 7.10
N PHE A 165 -10.85 0.30 8.01
CA PHE A 165 -10.96 0.52 9.45
C PHE A 165 -9.64 1.10 9.97
N GLY A 166 -9.74 2.17 10.76
CA GLY A 166 -8.61 2.81 11.45
C GLY A 166 -8.32 2.16 12.80
#